data_AF-A0A9P8CAN7-F1
#
_entry.id   AF-A0A9P8CAN7-F1
#
_cell.length_a   1.000
_cell.length_b   1.000
_cell.length_c   1.000
_cell.angle_alpha   90.00
_cell.angle_beta   90.00
_cell.angle_gamma   90.00
#
_symmetry.space_group_name_H-M   'P 1'
#
loop_
_entity.id
_entity.type
_entity.pdbx_description
1 polymer ?
#
loop_
_entity_poly.entity_id
_entity_poly.type
_entity_poly.pdbx_seq_one_letter_code
_entity_poly.pdbx_strand_id
1 'polypeptide(L)'
;MSMGKENVFKGPSEKEVFEQLIDCYRMRVEDEYVFCGDAGGIYSGEDPTDEFMEFLDQAESRKGLLPQWWIEKSDIQEHYSNLLMPMSLRVLGEKIYGKGFM
;
A
#
# COMPACT_ATOMS: atom_id res chain seq x y z
N MET A 1 11.84 -18.72 14.36
CA MET A 1 11.96 -18.95 12.91
C MET A 1 12.10 -17.58 12.27
N SER A 2 13.27 -17.27 11.71
CA SER A 2 13.46 -16.04 10.93
C SER A 2 12.86 -16.30 9.56
N MET A 3 11.76 -15.62 9.21
CA MET A 3 11.33 -15.54 7.82
C MET A 3 12.54 -15.01 7.03
N GLY A 4 13.00 -15.76 6.04
CA GLY A 4 14.10 -15.34 5.18
C GLY A 4 13.77 -14.02 4.50
N LYS A 5 14.80 -13.29 4.09
CA LYS A 5 14.70 -12.07 3.27
C LYS A 5 14.30 -12.41 1.83
N GLU A 6 13.22 -13.17 1.69
CA GLU A 6 12.69 -13.62 0.42
C GLU A 6 11.44 -12.81 0.10
N ASN A 7 11.47 -12.15 -1.06
CA ASN A 7 10.37 -11.33 -1.55
C ASN A 7 9.11 -12.24 -1.62
N VAL A 8 8.14 -11.96 -0.75
CA VAL A 8 6.98 -12.84 -0.51
C VAL A 8 6.04 -12.83 -1.72
N PHE A 9 6.04 -11.74 -2.49
CA PHE A 9 5.24 -11.56 -3.69
C PHE A 9 5.89 -12.30 -4.87
N LYS A 10 5.26 -13.40 -5.32
CA LYS A 10 5.80 -14.30 -6.35
C LYS A 10 5.14 -14.14 -7.74
N GLY A 11 4.31 -13.12 -7.94
CA GLY A 11 3.58 -12.85 -9.21
C GLY A 11 4.34 -11.86 -10.12
N PRO A 12 4.56 -12.12 -11.42
CA PRO A 12 5.48 -11.35 -12.27
C PRO A 12 5.03 -9.93 -12.67
N SER A 13 3.80 -9.50 -12.35
CA SER A 13 3.24 -8.21 -12.78
C SER A 13 2.78 -7.32 -11.62
N GLU A 14 2.79 -5.99 -11.82
CA GLU A 14 2.34 -5.01 -10.82
C GLU A 14 0.92 -5.33 -10.32
N LYS A 15 0.02 -5.68 -11.25
CA LYS A 15 -1.37 -6.03 -10.95
C LYS A 15 -1.47 -7.18 -9.94
N GLU A 16 -0.72 -8.27 -10.14
CA GLU A 16 -0.78 -9.43 -9.25
C GLU A 16 -0.24 -9.11 -7.86
N VAL A 17 0.74 -8.21 -7.74
CA VAL A 17 1.25 -7.75 -6.44
C VAL A 17 0.21 -6.91 -5.72
N PHE A 18 -0.50 -6.02 -6.42
CA PHE A 18 -1.61 -5.28 -5.83
C PHE A 18 -2.75 -6.21 -5.36
N GLU A 19 -3.12 -7.21 -6.17
CA GLU A 19 -4.12 -8.23 -5.78
C GLU A 19 -3.69 -8.99 -4.51
N GLN A 20 -2.41 -9.40 -4.43
CA GLN A 20 -1.86 -10.07 -3.25
C GLN A 20 -1.83 -9.17 -2.01
N LEU A 21 -1.54 -7.87 -2.15
CA LEU A 21 -1.58 -6.91 -1.04
C LEU A 21 -3.01 -6.72 -0.52
N ILE A 22 -3.99 -6.62 -1.42
CA ILE A 22 -5.40 -6.50 -1.05
C ILE A 22 -5.86 -7.78 -0.33
N ASP A 23 -5.55 -8.95 -0.86
CA ASP A 23 -5.92 -10.22 -0.21
C ASP A 23 -5.21 -10.41 1.13
N CYS A 24 -3.94 -10.00 1.24
CA CYS A 24 -3.21 -10.00 2.51
C CYS A 24 -3.91 -9.11 3.57
N TYR A 25 -4.30 -7.90 3.18
CA TYR A 25 -5.06 -7.00 4.05
C TYR A 25 -6.40 -7.62 4.48
N ARG A 26 -7.16 -8.20 3.55
CA ARG A 26 -8.43 -8.87 3.85
C ARG A 26 -8.27 -10.00 4.86
N MET A 27 -7.23 -10.83 4.72
CA MET A 27 -6.94 -11.90 5.69
C MET A 27 -6.48 -11.34 7.04
N ARG A 28 -5.75 -10.23 7.06
CA ARG A 28 -5.34 -9.57 8.29
C ARG A 28 -6.55 -9.06 9.09
N VAL A 29 -7.51 -8.43 8.41
CA VAL A 29 -8.75 -7.94 9.03
C VAL A 29 -9.63 -9.10 9.48
N GLU A 30 -9.73 -10.19 8.69
CA GLU A 30 -10.39 -11.44 9.11
C GLU A 30 -9.82 -11.96 10.43
N ASP A 31 -8.48 -12.02 10.54
CA ASP A 31 -7.83 -12.49 11.76
C ASP A 31 -8.13 -11.57 12.97
N GLU A 32 -8.19 -10.24 12.80
CA GLU A 32 -8.56 -9.33 13.90
C GLU A 32 -10.00 -9.53 14.35
N TYR A 33 -10.91 -9.68 13.39
CA TYR A 33 -12.30 -9.95 13.69
C TYR A 33 -12.48 -11.27 14.43
N VAL A 34 -11.88 -12.35 13.92
CA VAL A 34 -12.04 -13.70 14.46
C VAL A 34 -11.34 -13.86 15.81
N PHE A 35 -10.13 -13.33 15.98
CA PHE A 35 -9.30 -13.59 17.16
C PHE A 35 -9.32 -12.48 18.21
N CYS A 36 -9.54 -11.22 17.82
CA CYS A 36 -9.56 -10.06 18.73
C CYS A 36 -10.97 -9.50 18.95
N GLY A 37 -11.95 -9.89 18.13
CA GLY A 37 -13.30 -9.33 18.17
C GLY A 37 -13.38 -7.89 17.67
N ASP A 38 -12.38 -7.44 16.91
CA ASP A 38 -12.36 -6.11 16.31
C ASP A 38 -13.12 -6.13 14.98
N ALA A 39 -14.21 -5.36 14.91
CA ALA A 39 -15.05 -5.27 13.72
C ALA A 39 -14.70 -4.06 12.83
N GLY A 40 -13.46 -3.55 12.92
CA GLY A 40 -12.88 -2.56 12.03
C GLY A 40 -12.74 -3.02 10.56
N GLY A 41 -12.18 -2.16 9.71
CA GLY A 41 -11.93 -2.44 8.30
C GLY A 41 -13.17 -2.84 7.52
N ILE A 42 -13.05 -3.90 6.73
CA ILE A 42 -14.11 -4.40 5.84
C ILE A 42 -15.38 -4.88 6.58
N TYR A 43 -15.31 -5.07 7.90
CA TYR A 43 -16.44 -5.51 8.73
C TYR A 43 -17.23 -4.36 9.36
N SER A 44 -16.68 -3.14 9.34
CA SER A 44 -17.31 -1.96 9.94
C SER A 44 -18.48 -1.41 9.13
N GLY A 45 -18.54 -1.75 7.83
CA GLY A 45 -19.45 -1.14 6.86
C GLY A 45 -19.02 0.26 6.41
N GLU A 46 -17.89 0.76 6.90
CA GLU A 46 -17.24 1.99 6.43
C GLU A 46 -16.35 1.73 5.21
N ASP A 47 -15.89 2.79 4.55
CA ASP A 47 -14.94 2.68 3.45
C ASP A 47 -13.56 2.25 3.99
N PRO A 48 -13.05 1.05 3.62
CA PRO A 48 -11.79 0.54 4.15
C PRO A 48 -10.55 1.20 3.52
N THR A 49 -10.73 2.20 2.63
CA THR A 49 -9.63 2.81 1.88
C THR A 49 -8.59 3.45 2.81
N ASP A 50 -9.01 4.19 3.84
CA ASP A 50 -8.07 4.86 4.75
C ASP A 50 -7.23 3.84 5.55
N GLU A 51 -7.87 2.81 6.09
CA GLU A 51 -7.18 1.72 6.81
C GLU A 51 -6.26 0.90 5.89
N PHE A 52 -6.69 0.65 4.64
CA PHE A 52 -5.84 0.00 3.65
C PHE A 52 -4.62 0.86 3.28
N MET A 53 -4.77 2.18 3.21
CA MET A 53 -3.66 3.10 2.98
C MET A 53 -2.68 3.10 4.16
N GLU A 54 -3.17 3.06 5.40
CA GLU A 54 -2.31 2.87 6.58
C GLU A 54 -1.56 1.53 6.54
N PHE A 55 -2.23 0.45 6.10
CA PHE A 55 -1.59 -0.85 5.88
C PHE A 55 -0.47 -0.77 4.83
N LEU A 56 -0.67 -0.05 3.73
CA LEU A 56 0.36 0.16 2.71
C LEU A 56 1.53 1.00 3.23
N ASP A 57 1.30 2.07 3.99
CA ASP A 57 2.36 2.85 4.63
C ASP A 57 3.24 1.98 5.55
N GLN A 58 2.63 1.03 6.28
CA GLN A 58 3.36 0.05 7.08
C GLN A 58 4.18 -0.92 6.22
N ALA A 59 3.67 -1.34 5.07
CA ALA A 59 4.40 -2.19 4.13
C ALA A 59 5.62 -1.45 3.52
N GLU A 60 5.44 -0.19 3.12
CA GLU A 60 6.51 0.67 2.58
C GLU A 60 7.61 0.94 3.61
N SER A 61 7.27 1.07 4.89
CA SER A 61 8.27 1.25 5.95
C SER A 61 9.24 0.06 6.12
N ARG A 62 8.93 -1.11 5.53
CA ARG A 62 9.69 -2.35 5.69
C ARG A 62 10.58 -2.61 4.47
N LYS A 63 11.84 -2.21 4.60
CA LYS A 63 12.86 -2.38 3.54
C LYS A 63 12.93 -3.82 3.02
N GLY A 64 12.71 -3.99 1.72
CA GLY A 64 12.80 -5.27 1.02
C GLY A 64 11.57 -6.18 1.13
N LEU A 65 10.47 -5.68 1.71
CA LEU A 65 9.19 -6.39 1.72
C LEU A 65 8.48 -6.30 0.36
N LEU A 66 8.47 -5.11 -0.24
CA LEU A 66 7.83 -4.84 -1.53
C LEU A 66 8.80 -5.12 -2.69
N PRO A 67 8.28 -5.39 -3.91
CA PRO A 67 9.13 -5.59 -5.08
C PRO A 67 10.03 -4.41 -5.41
N GLN A 68 11.15 -4.67 -6.08
CA GLN A 68 12.14 -3.63 -6.43
C GLN A 68 11.60 -2.52 -7.35
N TRP A 69 10.54 -2.79 -8.13
CA TRP A 69 9.90 -1.79 -8.98
C TRP A 69 8.92 -0.90 -8.20
N TRP A 70 8.60 -1.24 -6.94
CA TRP A 70 7.76 -0.41 -6.09
C TRP A 70 8.51 0.90 -5.80
N ILE A 71 8.00 2.00 -6.38
CA ILE A 71 8.62 3.31 -6.23
C ILE A 71 8.16 3.91 -4.91
N GLU A 72 9.06 4.00 -3.94
CA GLU A 72 8.78 4.71 -2.69
C GLU A 72 8.71 6.22 -2.93
N LYS A 73 8.03 6.93 -2.03
CA LYS A 73 8.01 8.40 -2.04
C LYS A 73 9.43 8.99 -2.00
N SER A 74 10.33 8.36 -1.24
CA SER A 74 11.77 8.65 -1.16
C SER A 74 12.44 8.56 -2.52
N ASP A 75 12.16 7.50 -3.30
CA ASP A 75 12.75 7.29 -4.62
C ASP A 75 12.38 8.42 -5.59
N ILE A 76 11.13 8.90 -5.53
CA ILE A 76 10.67 10.06 -6.31
C ILE A 76 11.41 11.32 -5.88
N GLN A 77 11.53 11.56 -4.57
CA GLN A 77 12.21 12.75 -4.05
C GLN A 77 13.70 12.77 -4.44
N GLU A 78 14.36 11.62 -4.38
CA GLU A 78 15.75 11.45 -4.79
C GLU A 78 15.92 11.63 -6.30
N HIS A 79 15.13 10.92 -7.10
CA HIS A 79 15.20 10.96 -8.57
C HIS A 79 15.07 12.38 -9.12
N TYR A 80 14.16 13.17 -8.56
CA TYR A 80 13.95 14.57 -8.97
C TYR A 80 14.70 15.60 -8.11
N SER A 81 15.45 15.15 -7.09
CA SER A 81 16.15 16.01 -6.12
C SER A 81 15.25 17.11 -5.52
N ASN A 82 13.99 16.78 -5.26
CA ASN A 82 13.00 17.75 -4.80
C ASN A 82 11.95 17.08 -3.90
N LEU A 83 11.91 17.51 -2.64
CA LEU A 83 11.03 16.98 -1.59
C LEU A 83 9.54 17.15 -1.90
N LEU A 84 9.17 18.12 -2.74
CA LEU A 84 7.79 18.43 -3.11
C LEU A 84 7.31 17.65 -4.33
N MET A 85 8.19 16.96 -5.06
CA MET A 85 7.81 16.28 -6.30
C MET A 85 6.70 15.24 -6.16
N PRO A 86 6.65 14.41 -5.10
CA PRO A 86 5.53 13.51 -4.91
C PRO A 86 4.17 14.25 -4.85
N MET A 87 4.12 15.44 -4.24
CA MET A 87 2.89 16.25 -4.19
C MET A 87 2.60 16.89 -5.55
N SER A 88 3.62 17.43 -6.23
CA SER A 88 3.46 17.99 -7.57
C SER A 88 2.93 16.97 -8.58
N LEU A 89 3.41 15.72 -8.51
CA LEU A 89 2.92 14.63 -9.36
C LEU A 89 1.47 14.24 -9.04
N ARG A 90 1.07 14.24 -7.76
CA ARG A 90 -0.35 14.04 -7.36
C ARG A 90 -1.26 15.13 -7.94
N VAL A 91 -0.88 16.40 -7.79
CA VAL A 91 -1.65 17.55 -8.34
C VAL A 91 -1.71 17.49 -9.87
N LEU A 92 -0.63 17.07 -10.53
CA LEU A 92 -0.65 16.87 -11.98
C LEU A 92 -1.60 15.75 -12.39
N GLY A 93 -1.58 14.62 -11.67
CA GLY A 93 -2.52 13.52 -11.87
C GLY A 93 -3.97 13.98 -11.76
N GLU A 94 -4.31 14.72 -10.70
CA GLU A 94 -5.65 15.28 -10.52
C GLU A 94 -6.09 16.14 -11.73
N LYS A 95 -5.21 17.03 -12.21
CA LYS A 95 -5.50 17.86 -13.39
C LYS A 95 -5.74 17.04 -14.65
N ILE A 96 -5.05 15.92 -14.82
CA ILE A 96 -5.21 15.01 -15.97
C ILE A 96 -6.53 14.24 -15.88
N TYR A 97 -6.83 13.67 -14.71
CA TYR A 97 -8.02 12.84 -14.52
C TYR A 97 -9.31 13.65 -14.33
N GLY A 98 -9.21 14.94 -13.99
CA GLY A 98 -10.35 15.83 -13.80
C GLY A 98 -11.24 15.45 -12.61
N LYS A 99 -10.72 14.63 -11.69
CA LYS A 99 -11.36 14.22 -10.44
C LYS A 99 -10.34 14.35 -9.30
N GLY A 100 -10.75 15.00 -8.21
CA GLY A 100 -9.97 15.09 -6.98
C GLY A 100 -9.89 13.73 -6.27
N PHE A 101 -8.83 13.53 -5.50
CA PHE A 101 -8.84 12.56 -4.40
C PHE A 101 -9.62 13.19 -3.24
N MET A 102 -10.96 13.14 -3.30
CA MET A 102 -11.89 13.48 -2.22
C MET A 102 -13.22 12.78 -2.47
#